data_AF-A0A8M1FQI6-F1
#
_entry.id   AF-A0A8M1FQI6-F1
#
_cell.length_a   1.000
_cell.length_b   1.000
_cell.length_c   1.000
_cell.angle_alpha   90.00
_cell.angle_beta   90.00
_cell.angle_gamma   90.00
#
_symmetry.space_group_name_H-M   'P 1'
#
loop_
_entity.id
_entity.type
_entity.pdbx_description
1 polymer ?
#
loop_
_entity_poly.entity_id
_entity_poly.type
_entity_poly.pdbx_seq_one_letter_code
_entity_poly.pdbx_strand_id
1 'polypeptide(L)'
;MAAAAALARLATAFLLLAAQVACEYGMVHVVSETGGPKGKDYCILYNPQWAHLPHDLGKASLLQLRDWTASVLCSPPDLPAKGFSNQIPLVARGNCTFYEKVRLAQGGGARGLLIVSKETLVPPGGNKTQYDEIGIPVALLSHKDMLDIFKSFGRAVRAALYAPNEPMLDYNMVIIFVMAVGTVALGGYWAGSRDVKKRYMKHKRDDGPEKQEDEAVDVTPVMICVFVVMCCSMLVLLYYFYDQLVYVIIGIFCLSSSTGLYSCLSPLVQRLPLGRCRVPNNSLPYFHKRPRVSMLLLALLCLAVSVVWGVFRNEDQWAWILQDALGIAFCLYMLKTIRLPTFKACTLLLLVLFVYDVFFVFITPFLTKSGNSIMVEVATGPSDSATHEKLPMVLKVPRLNASPLALCDRPFSLLGFGDILVPGLLVAYCHRFDIQVQSSRVYFVACTVAYGIGLLVTFMALALMQRGQPALLYLVPCTLVTSCALALWRRELGMFWTGSGFADVPQSPWAPPSANDPQPRKDSDTGLPRPPPGEELAKCPLPLEQPPEVSVPEETGAGAPPQEPTSPAGRTPEPTSLVGASA
;
A
#
# COMPACT_ATOMS: atom_id res chain seq x y z
N MET A 1 -10.93 16.82 31.80
CA MET A 1 -9.52 17.10 32.16
C MET A 1 -8.79 15.88 32.71
N ALA A 2 -9.18 15.28 33.85
CA ALA A 2 -8.44 14.18 34.48
C ALA A 2 -8.03 13.02 33.52
N ALA A 3 -8.94 12.52 32.67
CA ALA A 3 -8.62 11.47 31.70
C ALA A 3 -7.56 11.87 30.66
N ALA A 4 -7.53 13.14 30.22
CA ALA A 4 -6.51 13.65 29.32
C ALA A 4 -5.14 13.78 30.01
N ALA A 5 -5.12 14.18 31.29
CA ALA A 5 -3.92 14.20 32.10
C ALA A 5 -3.38 12.78 32.40
N ALA A 6 -4.27 11.79 32.56
CA ALA A 6 -3.89 10.39 32.70
C ALA A 6 -3.30 9.82 31.40
N LEU A 7 -3.93 10.08 30.24
CA LEU A 7 -3.40 9.71 28.93
C LEU A 7 -2.05 10.38 28.65
N ALA A 8 -1.91 11.67 28.96
CA ALA A 8 -0.63 12.37 28.81
C ALA A 8 0.45 11.78 29.72
N ARG A 9 0.14 11.45 30.98
CA ARG A 9 1.09 10.82 31.91
C ARG A 9 1.50 9.42 31.47
N LEU A 10 0.55 8.62 30.96
CA LEU A 10 0.84 7.33 30.32
C LEU A 10 1.75 7.50 29.09
N ALA A 11 1.45 8.44 28.20
CA ALA A 11 2.28 8.73 27.03
C ALA A 11 3.71 9.15 27.42
N THR A 12 3.88 10.00 28.45
CA THR A 12 5.21 10.36 28.97
C THR A 12 5.94 9.18 29.64
N ALA A 13 5.22 8.25 30.27
CA ALA A 13 5.82 7.06 30.85
C ALA A 13 6.27 6.06 29.75
N PHE A 14 5.47 5.89 28.69
CA PHE A 14 5.85 5.09 27.52
C PHE A 14 7.04 5.70 26.76
N LEU A 15 7.10 7.03 26.61
CA LEU A 15 8.26 7.76 26.09
C LEU A 15 9.55 7.46 26.86
N LEU A 16 9.47 7.40 28.20
CA LEU A 16 10.62 7.08 29.06
C LEU A 16 11.00 5.59 29.00
N LEU A 17 10.04 4.68 28.80
CA LEU A 17 10.29 3.24 28.66
C LEU A 17 10.99 2.86 27.35
N ALA A 18 10.93 3.69 26.31
CA ALA A 18 11.61 3.42 25.04
C ALA A 18 13.15 3.57 25.09
N ALA A 19 13.70 4.13 26.17
CA ALA A 19 15.09 4.55 26.32
C ALA A 19 16.07 3.39 26.65
N GLN A 20 16.13 2.37 25.80
CA GLN A 20 17.20 1.36 25.81
C GLN A 20 17.87 1.27 24.43
N VAL A 21 19.22 1.20 24.44
CA VAL A 21 20.18 1.03 23.33
C VAL A 21 19.69 1.50 21.94
N ALA A 22 20.14 2.69 21.55
CA ALA A 22 20.05 3.16 20.16
C ALA A 22 21.13 2.47 19.32
N CYS A 23 20.70 1.63 18.37
CA CYS A 23 21.52 1.18 17.25
C CYS A 23 21.21 2.08 16.06
N GLU A 24 22.21 2.41 15.24
CA GLU A 24 22.02 3.20 14.04
C GLU A 24 22.53 2.46 12.79
N TYR A 25 22.03 2.88 11.64
CA TYR A 25 22.47 2.42 10.34
C TYR A 25 23.43 3.46 9.73
N GLY A 26 24.49 2.98 9.11
CA GLY A 26 25.42 3.80 8.34
C GLY A 26 25.67 3.21 6.95
N MET A 27 26.55 3.82 6.20
CA MET A 27 27.04 3.31 4.92
C MET A 27 28.56 3.19 4.92
N VAL A 28 29.05 2.18 4.21
CA VAL A 28 30.44 2.12 3.77
C VAL A 28 30.49 2.39 2.27
N HIS A 29 31.07 3.53 1.89
CA HIS A 29 31.33 3.86 0.49
C HIS A 29 32.59 3.14 0.03
N VAL A 30 32.52 2.33 -1.03
CA VAL A 30 33.65 1.54 -1.53
C VAL A 30 34.02 1.95 -2.96
N VAL A 31 35.32 2.14 -3.19
CA VAL A 31 35.93 2.42 -4.50
C VAL A 31 37.08 1.46 -4.79
N SER A 32 37.33 1.19 -6.07
CA SER A 32 38.56 0.52 -6.51
C SER A 32 39.78 1.42 -6.31
N GLU A 33 40.88 0.85 -5.82
CA GLU A 33 42.15 1.55 -5.64
C GLU A 33 42.87 1.86 -6.97
N THR A 34 42.58 1.11 -8.05
CA THR A 34 43.21 1.29 -9.36
C THR A 34 42.51 2.30 -10.27
N GLY A 35 41.43 2.93 -9.79
CA GLY A 35 40.46 3.63 -10.65
C GLY A 35 39.51 2.64 -11.34
N GLY A 36 38.24 3.03 -11.47
CA GLY A 36 37.17 2.14 -11.94
C GLY A 36 35.82 2.85 -12.03
N PRO A 37 34.69 2.11 -12.05
CA PRO A 37 33.36 2.71 -12.01
C PRO A 37 33.15 3.53 -10.74
N LYS A 38 32.14 4.42 -10.77
CA LYS A 38 31.74 5.22 -9.59
C LYS A 38 31.57 4.32 -8.37
N GLY A 39 32.07 4.77 -7.22
CA GLY A 39 32.00 4.02 -5.98
C GLY A 39 30.57 3.67 -5.58
N LYS A 40 30.42 2.54 -4.89
CA LYS A 40 29.14 2.00 -4.44
C LYS A 40 29.09 1.98 -2.93
N ASP A 41 27.99 2.46 -2.39
CA ASP A 41 27.67 2.36 -0.98
C ASP A 41 27.10 0.97 -0.64
N TYR A 42 27.37 0.51 0.58
CA TYR A 42 26.84 -0.72 1.15
C TYR A 42 26.36 -0.45 2.58
N CYS A 43 25.37 -1.22 3.05
CA CYS A 43 24.86 -1.09 4.41
C CYS A 43 25.93 -1.44 5.45
N ILE A 44 25.99 -0.68 6.54
CA ILE A 44 26.62 -1.13 7.79
C ILE A 44 25.72 -0.85 8.99
N LEU A 45 25.74 -1.74 9.98
CA LEU A 45 25.03 -1.55 11.26
C LEU A 45 26.04 -1.19 12.34
N TYR A 46 25.87 -0.06 13.02
CA TYR A 46 26.85 0.47 13.96
C TYR A 46 26.23 0.95 15.27
N ASN A 47 27.05 1.10 16.31
CA ASN A 47 26.65 1.66 17.59
C ASN A 47 27.27 3.05 17.74
N PRO A 48 26.49 4.15 17.72
CA PRO A 48 27.01 5.50 17.86
C PRO A 48 27.64 5.76 19.23
N GLN A 49 27.33 4.93 20.25
CA GLN A 49 27.97 5.00 21.57
C GLN A 49 29.41 4.46 21.58
N TRP A 50 29.86 3.76 20.52
CA TRP A 50 31.22 3.21 20.41
C TRP A 50 32.14 4.12 19.60
N ALA A 51 31.61 4.72 18.54
CA ALA A 51 32.25 5.82 17.82
C ALA A 51 31.21 6.54 16.97
N HIS A 52 31.28 7.87 16.91
CA HIS A 52 30.51 8.64 15.96
C HIS A 52 31.11 8.52 14.56
N LEU A 53 30.27 8.17 13.57
CA LEU A 53 30.61 8.28 12.16
C LEU A 53 30.35 9.71 11.66
N PRO A 54 31.15 10.23 10.71
CA PRO A 54 30.88 11.53 10.10
C PRO A 54 29.61 11.44 9.24
N HIS A 55 28.82 12.52 9.19
CA HIS A 55 27.61 12.55 8.36
C HIS A 55 27.90 12.72 6.87
N ASP A 56 28.96 13.46 6.51
CA ASP A 56 29.31 13.74 5.12
C ASP A 56 30.42 12.79 4.64
N LEU A 57 30.22 12.15 3.49
CA LEU A 57 31.25 11.32 2.83
C LEU A 57 32.55 12.11 2.59
N GLY A 58 32.47 13.40 2.27
CA GLY A 58 33.63 14.29 2.10
C GLY A 58 34.42 14.59 3.38
N LYS A 59 33.90 14.22 4.56
CA LYS A 59 34.60 14.29 5.86
C LYS A 59 35.09 12.91 6.33
N ALA A 60 34.70 11.84 5.64
CA ALA A 60 35.06 10.47 5.99
C ALA A 60 36.45 10.09 5.47
N SER A 61 37.27 9.46 6.31
CA SER A 61 38.61 9.03 5.93
C SER A 61 38.56 7.84 4.97
N LEU A 62 38.99 8.02 3.72
CA LEU A 62 39.06 6.96 2.72
C LEU A 62 40.31 6.09 2.93
N LEU A 63 40.15 4.99 3.67
CA LEU A 63 41.22 4.08 4.11
C LEU A 63 41.27 2.82 3.23
N GLN A 64 42.38 2.07 3.26
CA GLN A 64 42.44 0.78 2.58
C GLN A 64 41.55 -0.25 3.29
N LEU A 65 40.69 -0.92 2.53
CA LEU A 65 39.78 -1.96 2.98
C LEU A 65 40.39 -3.33 2.65
N ARG A 66 40.41 -4.27 3.60
CA ARG A 66 41.12 -5.54 3.40
C ARG A 66 40.36 -6.74 3.95
N ASP A 67 40.19 -7.76 3.10
CA ASP A 67 39.66 -9.05 3.52
C ASP A 67 40.62 -9.72 4.52
N TRP A 68 40.08 -10.02 5.70
CA TRP A 68 40.69 -10.82 6.76
C TRP A 68 39.69 -11.85 7.31
N THR A 69 38.62 -12.15 6.57
CA THR A 69 37.49 -12.99 7.02
C THR A 69 37.84 -14.48 7.20
N ALA A 70 39.03 -14.89 6.80
CA ALA A 70 39.63 -16.17 7.18
C ALA A 70 39.98 -16.26 8.68
N SER A 71 40.10 -15.12 9.39
CA SER A 71 40.23 -15.07 10.85
C SER A 71 38.98 -14.47 11.51
N VAL A 72 38.76 -14.90 12.75
CA VAL A 72 37.72 -14.40 13.65
C VAL A 72 38.25 -13.27 14.54
N LEU A 73 39.57 -13.06 14.63
CA LEU A 73 40.21 -12.05 15.50
C LEU A 73 39.69 -12.11 16.95
N CYS A 74 39.80 -13.27 17.58
CA CYS A 74 39.41 -13.47 18.98
C CYS A 74 40.62 -13.58 19.93
N SER A 75 41.83 -13.73 19.41
CA SER A 75 43.04 -14.02 20.18
C SER A 75 44.26 -13.26 19.66
N PRO A 76 45.31 -13.02 20.48
CA PRO A 76 46.54 -12.38 20.01
C PRO A 76 47.23 -13.02 18.78
N PRO A 77 47.31 -14.36 18.60
CA PRO A 77 47.90 -14.94 17.39
C PRO A 77 47.07 -14.78 16.12
N ASP A 78 45.82 -14.28 16.20
CA ASP A 78 45.04 -13.87 15.01
C ASP A 78 45.59 -12.57 14.38
N LEU A 79 46.45 -11.83 15.08
CA LEU A 79 46.97 -10.54 14.59
C LEU A 79 48.08 -10.74 13.54
N PRO A 80 48.04 -9.99 12.41
CA PRO A 80 49.15 -9.96 11.47
C PRO A 80 50.42 -9.39 12.10
N ALA A 81 51.57 -10.00 11.80
CA ALA A 81 52.89 -9.60 12.34
C ALA A 81 53.38 -8.17 11.98
N LYS A 82 52.61 -7.41 11.18
CA LYS A 82 52.84 -5.98 10.86
C LYS A 82 51.68 -5.07 11.31
N GLY A 83 50.77 -5.60 12.12
CA GLY A 83 49.50 -4.94 12.46
C GLY A 83 48.61 -4.67 11.24
N PHE A 84 47.56 -3.91 11.46
CA PHE A 84 46.65 -3.41 10.43
C PHE A 84 47.05 -2.03 9.89
N SER A 85 47.95 -1.29 10.55
CA SER A 85 48.68 -0.13 10.01
C SER A 85 47.84 0.83 9.14
N ASN A 86 46.84 1.50 9.74
CA ASN A 86 45.88 2.41 9.09
C ASN A 86 44.93 1.77 8.04
N GLN A 87 44.77 0.45 8.03
CA GLN A 87 43.75 -0.25 7.23
C GLN A 87 42.44 -0.48 8.03
N ILE A 88 41.36 -0.80 7.32
CA ILE A 88 40.11 -1.35 7.85
C ILE A 88 40.07 -2.84 7.48
N PRO A 89 40.34 -3.77 8.42
CA PRO A 89 40.12 -5.19 8.19
C PRO A 89 38.62 -5.54 8.22
N LEU A 90 38.21 -6.44 7.32
CA LEU A 90 36.97 -7.21 7.47
C LEU A 90 37.32 -8.51 8.22
N VAL A 91 36.69 -8.76 9.37
CA VAL A 91 36.87 -10.00 10.14
C VAL A 91 35.55 -10.78 10.23
N ALA A 92 35.60 -12.09 10.38
CA ALA A 92 34.38 -12.88 10.54
C ALA A 92 33.69 -12.62 11.89
N ARG A 93 32.35 -12.62 11.91
CA ARG A 93 31.59 -12.85 13.16
C ARG A 93 31.87 -14.28 13.66
N GLY A 94 31.85 -14.44 14.98
CA GLY A 94 32.11 -15.71 15.67
C GLY A 94 32.05 -15.51 17.18
N ASN A 95 32.43 -16.54 17.94
CA ASN A 95 31.94 -16.71 19.32
C ASN A 95 32.47 -15.71 20.37
N CYS A 96 33.55 -14.96 20.10
CA CYS A 96 34.00 -13.88 20.99
C CYS A 96 33.11 -12.64 20.93
N THR A 97 33.20 -11.79 21.95
CA THR A 97 32.44 -10.54 22.06
C THR A 97 32.86 -9.53 20.98
N PHE A 98 32.03 -8.50 20.78
CA PHE A 98 32.38 -7.38 19.91
C PHE A 98 33.58 -6.58 20.46
N TYR A 99 33.65 -6.36 21.78
CA TYR A 99 34.72 -5.61 22.44
C TYR A 99 36.10 -6.26 22.29
N GLU A 100 36.21 -7.59 22.44
CA GLU A 100 37.49 -8.30 22.29
C GLU A 100 38.11 -8.13 20.90
N LYS A 101 37.29 -8.28 19.84
CA LYS A 101 37.70 -8.05 18.44
C LYS A 101 38.22 -6.63 18.23
N VAL A 102 37.52 -5.65 18.78
CA VAL A 102 37.84 -4.22 18.64
C VAL A 102 39.12 -3.88 19.39
N ARG A 103 39.28 -4.36 20.62
CA ARG A 103 40.51 -4.17 21.41
C ARG A 103 41.73 -4.76 20.71
N LEU A 104 41.62 -5.94 20.09
CA LEU A 104 42.68 -6.53 19.27
C LEU A 104 42.94 -5.71 18.00
N ALA A 105 41.91 -5.30 17.27
CA ALA A 105 42.06 -4.49 16.04
C ALA A 105 42.71 -3.12 16.32
N GLN A 106 42.26 -2.42 17.37
CA GLN A 106 42.79 -1.14 17.82
C GLN A 106 44.23 -1.26 18.33
N GLY A 107 44.53 -2.28 19.13
CA GLY A 107 45.91 -2.60 19.54
C GLY A 107 46.83 -2.98 18.37
N GLY A 108 46.27 -3.58 17.32
CA GLY A 108 46.95 -3.84 16.04
C GLY A 108 47.08 -2.62 15.11
N GLY A 109 46.63 -1.43 15.51
CA GLY A 109 46.75 -0.21 14.69
C GLY A 109 45.76 -0.12 13.51
N ALA A 110 44.61 -0.78 13.60
CA ALA A 110 43.49 -0.55 12.68
C ALA A 110 42.91 0.86 12.87
N ARG A 111 42.27 1.40 11.82
CA ARG A 111 41.56 2.70 11.88
C ARG A 111 40.04 2.60 11.85
N GLY A 112 39.53 1.38 11.80
CA GLY A 112 38.12 1.00 11.85
C GLY A 112 38.03 -0.52 11.76
N LEU A 113 36.88 -1.11 12.12
CA LEU A 113 36.67 -2.55 12.06
C LEU A 113 35.31 -2.87 11.43
N LEU A 114 35.30 -3.69 10.38
CA LEU A 114 34.07 -4.27 9.83
C LEU A 114 33.97 -5.74 10.21
N ILE A 115 32.82 -6.13 10.78
CA ILE A 115 32.55 -7.49 11.25
C ILE A 115 31.53 -8.12 10.30
N VAL A 116 31.97 -9.08 9.50
CA VAL A 116 31.16 -9.73 8.48
C VAL A 116 30.28 -10.80 9.12
N SER A 117 28.97 -10.61 9.08
CA SER A 117 27.99 -11.57 9.60
C SER A 117 27.35 -12.39 8.47
N LYS A 118 27.20 -13.70 8.71
CA LYS A 118 26.38 -14.60 7.87
C LYS A 118 24.93 -14.67 8.36
N GLU A 119 24.74 -14.52 9.66
CA GLU A 119 23.46 -14.31 10.35
C GLU A 119 23.08 -12.81 10.28
N THR A 120 21.91 -12.45 10.80
CA THR A 120 21.44 -11.04 10.79
C THR A 120 22.38 -10.08 11.52
N LEU A 121 22.32 -8.81 11.12
CA LEU A 121 23.12 -7.75 11.70
C LEU A 121 22.54 -7.40 13.08
N VAL A 122 23.29 -7.71 14.15
CA VAL A 122 22.96 -7.37 15.53
C VAL A 122 23.81 -6.16 15.98
N PRO A 123 23.26 -5.17 16.71
CA PRO A 123 24.04 -4.05 17.25
C PRO A 123 25.33 -4.51 17.95
N PRO A 124 26.50 -3.88 17.69
CA PRO A 124 27.69 -4.13 18.47
C PRO A 124 27.51 -3.55 19.87
N GLY A 125 27.31 -4.43 20.86
CA GLY A 125 26.97 -4.09 22.25
C GLY A 125 28.03 -4.53 23.26
N GLY A 126 28.02 -3.89 24.43
CA GLY A 126 28.93 -4.15 25.55
C GLY A 126 28.52 -3.37 26.81
N ASN A 127 29.42 -3.30 27.80
CA ASN A 127 29.22 -2.52 29.02
C ASN A 127 29.66 -1.06 28.82
N LYS A 128 29.04 -0.10 29.53
CA LYS A 128 29.36 1.34 29.40
C LYS A 128 30.85 1.65 29.54
N THR A 129 31.53 1.06 30.53
CA THR A 129 32.98 1.25 30.76
C THR A 129 33.87 0.67 29.66
N GLN A 130 33.33 -0.16 28.77
CA GLN A 130 34.04 -0.67 27.58
C GLN A 130 33.91 0.29 26.40
N TYR A 131 33.00 1.27 26.46
CA TYR A 131 32.79 2.24 25.38
C TYR A 131 33.88 3.32 25.42
N ASP A 132 34.23 3.79 26.62
CA ASP A 132 35.25 4.82 26.86
C ASP A 132 36.68 4.38 26.42
N GLU A 133 36.90 3.08 26.23
CA GLU A 133 38.18 2.50 25.75
C GLU A 133 38.27 2.39 24.21
N ILE A 134 37.15 2.55 23.49
CA ILE A 134 37.08 2.37 22.03
C ILE A 134 37.33 3.70 21.33
N GLY A 135 38.33 3.71 20.45
CA GLY A 135 38.75 4.89 19.66
C GLY A 135 38.67 4.68 18.15
N ILE A 136 38.03 3.61 17.68
CA ILE A 136 37.86 3.30 16.25
C ILE A 136 36.39 2.98 15.93
N PRO A 137 35.88 3.33 14.73
CA PRO A 137 34.54 2.96 14.30
C PRO A 137 34.41 1.45 14.08
N VAL A 138 33.30 0.91 14.57
CA VAL A 138 32.99 -0.53 14.56
C VAL A 138 31.59 -0.73 14.00
N ALA A 139 31.49 -1.50 12.94
CA ALA A 139 30.19 -1.82 12.33
C ALA A 139 30.15 -3.24 11.77
N LEU A 140 28.94 -3.78 11.63
CA LEU A 140 28.71 -5.07 10.98
C LEU A 140 28.33 -4.87 9.52
N LEU A 141 28.76 -5.79 8.66
CA LEU A 141 28.50 -5.85 7.22
C LEU A 141 27.91 -7.22 6.87
N SER A 142 26.98 -7.28 5.91
CA SER A 142 26.42 -8.56 5.44
C SER A 142 27.47 -9.38 4.68
N HIS A 143 27.45 -10.70 4.84
CA HIS A 143 28.29 -11.59 4.02
C HIS A 143 27.94 -11.50 2.52
N LYS A 144 26.67 -11.18 2.18
CA LYS A 144 26.24 -10.93 0.79
C LYS A 144 26.94 -9.69 0.21
N ASP A 145 26.99 -8.60 0.98
CA ASP A 145 27.63 -7.33 0.59
C ASP A 145 29.14 -7.46 0.45
N MET A 146 29.80 -8.18 1.38
CA MET A 146 31.23 -8.46 1.30
C MET A 146 31.58 -9.19 -0.01
N LEU A 147 30.79 -10.19 -0.40
CA LEU A 147 31.02 -10.93 -1.65
C LEU A 147 30.79 -10.04 -2.88
N ASP A 148 29.82 -9.13 -2.85
CA ASP A 148 29.59 -8.18 -3.94
C ASP A 148 30.72 -7.14 -4.05
N ILE A 149 31.22 -6.59 -2.93
CA ILE A 149 32.38 -5.67 -2.90
C ILE A 149 33.58 -6.27 -3.66
N PHE A 150 34.03 -7.47 -3.28
CA PHE A 150 35.22 -8.07 -3.88
C PHE A 150 34.98 -8.60 -5.29
N LYS A 151 33.72 -8.86 -5.67
CA LYS A 151 33.32 -9.21 -7.04
C LYS A 151 33.26 -7.98 -7.97
N SER A 152 32.81 -6.83 -7.48
CA SER A 152 32.62 -5.61 -8.27
C SER A 152 33.87 -4.74 -8.37
N PHE A 153 34.70 -4.68 -7.32
CA PHE A 153 35.87 -3.80 -7.25
C PHE A 153 37.21 -4.54 -7.12
N GLY A 154 37.19 -5.86 -6.94
CA GLY A 154 38.41 -6.67 -6.76
C GLY A 154 39.04 -6.53 -5.37
N ARG A 155 40.25 -7.09 -5.20
CA ARG A 155 40.94 -7.18 -3.89
C ARG A 155 41.64 -5.89 -3.42
N ALA A 156 41.79 -4.89 -4.29
CA ALA A 156 42.44 -3.62 -3.99
C ALA A 156 41.38 -2.52 -3.90
N VAL A 157 40.82 -2.34 -2.71
CA VAL A 157 39.66 -1.49 -2.45
C VAL A 157 39.94 -0.50 -1.32
N ARG A 158 39.32 0.67 -1.42
CA ARG A 158 39.34 1.69 -0.38
C ARG A 158 37.92 2.01 0.06
N ALA A 159 37.76 2.27 1.35
CA ALA A 159 36.47 2.44 1.99
C ALA A 159 36.44 3.66 2.92
N ALA A 160 35.27 4.29 2.98
CA ALA A 160 34.96 5.37 3.92
C ALA A 160 33.65 5.04 4.63
N LEU A 161 33.65 5.05 5.96
CA LEU A 161 32.44 4.84 6.78
C LEU A 161 31.82 6.20 7.10
N TYR A 162 30.52 6.34 6.91
CA TYR A 162 29.76 7.56 7.18
C TYR A 162 28.31 7.23 7.55
N ALA A 163 27.65 8.11 8.30
CA ALA A 163 26.27 7.96 8.74
C ALA A 163 25.50 9.27 8.45
N PRO A 164 25.02 9.48 7.22
CA PRO A 164 24.41 10.75 6.82
C PRO A 164 23.07 10.95 7.55
N ASN A 165 22.79 12.20 7.92
CA ASN A 165 21.57 12.57 8.62
C ASN A 165 20.32 12.22 7.79
N GLU A 166 19.39 11.48 8.38
CA GLU A 166 18.10 11.21 7.74
C GLU A 166 17.25 12.49 7.68
N PRO A 167 16.69 12.86 6.51
CA PRO A 167 15.73 13.95 6.45
C PRO A 167 14.43 13.53 7.15
N MET A 168 13.93 14.40 8.04
CA MET A 168 12.68 14.19 8.81
C MET A 168 11.43 13.96 7.93
N LEU A 169 11.50 14.30 6.63
CA LEU A 169 10.42 14.12 5.67
C LEU A 169 11.00 13.85 4.27
N ASP A 170 10.89 12.60 3.81
CA ASP A 170 11.23 12.17 2.45
C ASP A 170 10.05 12.33 1.49
N TYR A 171 10.35 12.42 0.18
CA TYR A 171 9.32 12.42 -0.88
C TYR A 171 8.42 11.18 -0.85
N ASN A 172 8.93 10.02 -0.43
CA ASN A 172 8.11 8.80 -0.38
C ASN A 172 7.07 8.83 0.76
N MET A 173 7.34 9.52 1.88
CA MET A 173 6.34 9.81 2.92
C MET A 173 5.18 10.62 2.32
N VAL A 174 5.48 11.61 1.47
CA VAL A 174 4.47 12.44 0.80
C VAL A 174 3.65 11.62 -0.20
N ILE A 175 4.27 10.71 -0.95
CA ILE A 175 3.56 9.80 -1.86
C ILE A 175 2.62 8.86 -1.08
N ILE A 176 3.11 8.21 -0.02
CA ILE A 176 2.28 7.37 0.86
C ILE A 176 1.13 8.18 1.47
N PHE A 177 1.41 9.39 1.97
CA PHE A 177 0.40 10.30 2.51
C PHE A 177 -0.73 10.58 1.50
N VAL A 178 -0.38 10.97 0.27
CA VAL A 178 -1.35 11.27 -0.79
C VAL A 178 -2.14 10.02 -1.18
N MET A 179 -1.50 8.85 -1.32
CA MET A 179 -2.21 7.60 -1.62
C MET A 179 -3.14 7.16 -0.50
N ALA A 180 -2.71 7.26 0.76
CA ALA A 180 -3.50 6.85 1.92
C ALA A 180 -4.70 7.79 2.16
N VAL A 181 -4.49 9.11 2.18
CA VAL A 181 -5.57 10.10 2.31
C VAL A 181 -6.51 10.05 1.11
N GLY A 182 -5.98 9.89 -0.11
CA GLY A 182 -6.77 9.70 -1.32
C GLY A 182 -7.64 8.44 -1.28
N THR A 183 -7.11 7.32 -0.79
CA THR A 183 -7.84 6.05 -0.64
C THR A 183 -8.96 6.16 0.40
N VAL A 184 -8.69 6.79 1.56
CA VAL A 184 -9.72 7.03 2.59
C VAL A 184 -10.82 7.97 2.08
N ALA A 185 -10.45 9.08 1.44
CA ALA A 185 -11.40 10.04 0.90
C ALA A 185 -12.28 9.43 -0.20
N LEU A 186 -11.67 8.75 -1.19
CA LEU A 186 -12.39 8.12 -2.28
C LEU A 186 -13.25 6.93 -1.79
N GLY A 187 -12.73 6.11 -0.88
CA GLY A 187 -13.45 4.99 -0.30
C GLY A 187 -14.67 5.43 0.53
N GLY A 188 -14.50 6.40 1.43
CA GLY A 188 -15.60 6.98 2.20
C GLY A 188 -16.62 7.72 1.34
N TYR A 189 -16.16 8.43 0.31
CA TYR A 189 -17.04 9.05 -0.68
C TYR A 189 -17.88 8.01 -1.44
N TRP A 190 -17.26 6.93 -1.92
CA TRP A 190 -17.93 5.85 -2.64
C TRP A 190 -18.93 5.09 -1.75
N ALA A 191 -18.54 4.78 -0.51
CA ALA A 191 -19.37 4.08 0.46
C ALA A 191 -20.70 4.82 0.72
N GLY A 192 -20.64 6.12 1.03
CA GLY A 192 -21.86 6.94 1.19
C GLY A 192 -22.64 7.12 -0.12
N SER A 193 -21.95 7.28 -1.25
CA SER A 193 -22.60 7.43 -2.56
C SER A 193 -23.34 6.16 -3.02
N ARG A 194 -22.86 4.96 -2.67
CA ARG A 194 -23.58 3.70 -2.91
C ARG A 194 -24.90 3.68 -2.12
N ASP A 195 -24.87 4.09 -0.86
CA ASP A 195 -26.04 4.09 0.01
C ASP A 195 -27.10 5.11 -0.45
N VAL A 196 -26.71 6.31 -0.92
CA VAL A 196 -27.62 7.27 -1.58
C VAL A 196 -28.32 6.60 -2.77
N LYS A 197 -27.54 5.97 -3.66
CA LYS A 197 -28.10 5.32 -4.85
C LYS A 197 -29.02 4.16 -4.48
N LYS A 198 -28.69 3.38 -3.45
CA LYS A 198 -29.53 2.27 -2.95
C LYS A 198 -30.87 2.79 -2.39
N ARG A 199 -30.87 3.90 -1.64
CA ARG A 199 -32.10 4.55 -1.13
C ARG A 199 -32.96 5.13 -2.27
N TYR A 200 -32.36 5.87 -3.20
CA TYR A 200 -33.07 6.43 -4.36
C TYR A 200 -33.69 5.33 -5.23
N MET A 201 -32.96 4.24 -5.48
CA MET A 201 -33.49 3.09 -6.21
C MET A 201 -34.55 2.31 -5.42
N LYS A 202 -34.54 2.31 -4.08
CA LYS A 202 -35.65 1.77 -3.26
C LYS A 202 -36.93 2.58 -3.50
N HIS A 203 -36.88 3.90 -3.31
CA HIS A 203 -38.05 4.78 -3.54
C HIS A 203 -38.57 4.75 -4.98
N LYS A 204 -37.73 4.45 -5.97
CA LYS A 204 -38.14 4.30 -7.38
C LYS A 204 -38.64 2.88 -7.74
N ARG A 205 -38.67 1.93 -6.80
CA ARG A 205 -38.97 0.50 -7.09
C ARG A 205 -40.01 -0.12 -6.15
N ASP A 206 -40.86 0.68 -5.50
CA ASP A 206 -41.97 0.15 -4.68
C ASP A 206 -43.03 -0.60 -5.53
N ASP A 207 -43.09 -0.37 -6.85
CA ASP A 207 -43.95 -1.09 -7.80
C ASP A 207 -43.46 -2.52 -8.19
N GLY A 208 -42.48 -3.12 -7.48
CA GLY A 208 -41.92 -4.41 -7.92
C GLY A 208 -41.20 -5.27 -6.86
N PRO A 209 -41.63 -6.53 -6.63
CA PRO A 209 -41.08 -7.40 -5.58
C PRO A 209 -39.74 -8.07 -5.99
N GLU A 210 -38.71 -7.26 -6.26
CA GLU A 210 -37.33 -7.75 -6.41
C GLU A 210 -36.39 -7.11 -5.37
N LYS A 211 -36.33 -7.75 -4.21
CA LYS A 211 -35.25 -7.56 -3.23
C LYS A 211 -33.92 -8.08 -3.80
N GLN A 212 -33.22 -7.24 -4.55
CA GLN A 212 -31.78 -7.42 -4.79
C GLN A 212 -31.05 -7.08 -3.48
N GLU A 213 -30.82 -8.09 -2.64
CA GLU A 213 -30.08 -7.95 -1.38
C GLU A 213 -28.58 -7.77 -1.66
N ASP A 214 -28.24 -6.52 -2.01
CA ASP A 214 -26.86 -6.05 -2.17
C ASP A 214 -26.18 -6.07 -0.79
N GLU A 215 -25.48 -7.16 -0.47
CA GLU A 215 -24.87 -7.42 0.84
C GLU A 215 -23.97 -6.25 1.27
N ALA A 216 -24.39 -5.60 2.36
CA ALA A 216 -23.56 -4.72 3.16
C ALA A 216 -23.48 -5.37 4.53
N VAL A 217 -22.28 -5.73 4.98
CA VAL A 217 -22.09 -6.41 6.26
C VAL A 217 -22.19 -5.35 7.36
N ASP A 218 -23.36 -5.27 7.99
CA ASP A 218 -23.62 -4.39 9.12
C ASP A 218 -22.94 -4.93 10.38
N VAL A 219 -21.90 -4.22 10.84
CA VAL A 219 -21.02 -4.68 11.93
C VAL A 219 -21.72 -4.61 13.28
N THR A 220 -21.89 -5.76 13.93
CA THR A 220 -22.41 -5.88 15.30
C THR A 220 -21.28 -5.84 16.35
N PRO A 221 -21.55 -5.46 17.62
CA PRO A 221 -20.55 -5.50 18.69
C PRO A 221 -19.94 -6.89 18.91
N VAL A 222 -20.73 -7.96 18.77
CA VAL A 222 -20.24 -9.35 18.85
C VAL A 222 -19.26 -9.63 17.71
N MET A 223 -19.56 -9.18 16.49
CA MET A 223 -18.66 -9.34 15.35
C MET A 223 -17.35 -8.55 15.52
N ILE A 224 -17.37 -7.40 16.21
CA ILE A 224 -16.13 -6.66 16.58
C ILE A 224 -15.27 -7.52 17.52
N CYS A 225 -15.85 -8.09 18.58
CA CYS A 225 -15.10 -8.95 19.50
C CYS A 225 -14.52 -10.19 18.80
N VAL A 226 -15.32 -10.87 17.97
CA VAL A 226 -14.87 -12.03 17.18
C VAL A 226 -13.77 -11.63 16.20
N PHE A 227 -13.91 -10.52 15.47
CA PHE A 227 -12.91 -10.00 14.54
C PHE A 227 -11.57 -9.74 15.25
N VAL A 228 -11.58 -9.06 16.41
CA VAL A 228 -10.36 -8.76 17.16
C VAL A 228 -9.70 -10.04 17.68
N VAL A 229 -10.46 -11.00 18.21
CA VAL A 229 -9.93 -12.30 18.64
C VAL A 229 -9.30 -13.06 17.47
N MET A 230 -9.96 -13.05 16.30
CA MET A 230 -9.42 -13.66 15.07
C MET A 230 -8.14 -12.96 14.58
N CYS A 231 -8.04 -11.63 14.66
CA CYS A 231 -6.80 -10.91 14.35
C CYS A 231 -5.67 -11.26 15.33
N CYS A 232 -5.97 -11.32 16.63
CA CYS A 232 -4.99 -11.70 17.66
C CYS A 232 -4.47 -13.13 17.44
N SER A 233 -5.38 -14.10 17.24
CA SER A 233 -4.98 -15.50 17.02
C SER A 233 -4.25 -15.68 15.70
N MET A 234 -4.67 -14.99 14.63
CA MET A 234 -4.01 -15.04 13.33
C MET A 234 -2.59 -14.45 13.38
N LEU A 235 -2.37 -13.33 14.06
CA LEU A 235 -1.03 -12.73 14.19
C LEU A 235 -0.10 -13.60 15.05
N VAL A 236 -0.59 -14.17 16.16
CA VAL A 236 0.21 -15.09 17.00
C VAL A 236 0.50 -16.41 16.28
N LEU A 237 -0.45 -16.94 15.50
CA LEU A 237 -0.21 -18.12 14.65
C LEU A 237 0.83 -17.80 13.55
N LEU A 238 0.75 -16.61 12.94
CA LEU A 238 1.70 -16.15 11.91
C LEU A 238 3.12 -15.94 12.45
N TYR A 239 3.27 -15.61 13.74
CA TYR A 239 4.57 -15.60 14.42
C TYR A 239 5.18 -17.00 14.55
N TYR A 240 4.39 -18.02 14.92
CA TYR A 240 4.89 -19.40 15.09
C TYR A 240 4.96 -20.24 13.80
N PHE A 241 4.15 -19.92 12.78
CA PHE A 241 3.99 -20.72 11.56
C PHE A 241 4.12 -19.89 10.28
N TYR A 242 5.05 -18.92 10.28
CA TYR A 242 5.19 -17.90 9.24
C TYR A 242 5.25 -18.47 7.81
N ASP A 243 6.19 -19.38 7.55
CA ASP A 243 6.46 -19.94 6.21
C ASP A 243 5.29 -20.67 5.56
N GLN A 244 4.27 -21.08 6.33
CA GLN A 244 3.04 -21.69 5.81
C GLN A 244 1.91 -20.67 5.66
N LEU A 245 1.72 -19.83 6.68
CA LEU A 245 0.59 -18.88 6.71
C LEU A 245 0.81 -17.69 5.77
N VAL A 246 2.06 -17.31 5.45
CA VAL A 246 2.36 -16.24 4.48
C VAL A 246 1.74 -16.52 3.10
N TYR A 247 1.82 -17.77 2.61
CA TYR A 247 1.21 -18.17 1.34
C TYR A 247 -0.32 -18.16 1.37
N VAL A 248 -0.93 -18.54 2.50
CA VAL A 248 -2.39 -18.44 2.70
C VAL A 248 -2.85 -16.98 2.64
N ILE A 249 -2.10 -16.07 3.26
CA ILE A 249 -2.38 -14.62 3.24
C ILE A 249 -2.23 -14.04 1.83
N ILE A 250 -1.19 -14.44 1.10
CA ILE A 250 -0.97 -14.04 -0.30
C ILE A 250 -2.15 -14.52 -1.18
N GLY A 251 -2.62 -15.76 -1.00
CA GLY A 251 -3.80 -16.28 -1.70
C GLY A 251 -5.09 -15.52 -1.39
N ILE A 252 -5.36 -15.24 -0.12
CA ILE A 252 -6.51 -14.43 0.32
C ILE A 252 -6.43 -13.02 -0.24
N PHE A 253 -5.24 -12.40 -0.25
CA PHE A 253 -5.02 -11.08 -0.82
C PHE A 253 -5.32 -11.08 -2.33
N CYS A 254 -4.75 -12.00 -3.12
CA CYS A 254 -5.01 -12.10 -4.57
C CYS A 254 -6.51 -12.22 -4.92
N LEU A 255 -7.28 -13.00 -4.16
CA LEU A 255 -8.73 -13.17 -4.35
C LEU A 255 -9.50 -11.88 -4.00
N SER A 256 -9.11 -11.24 -2.89
CA SER A 256 -9.74 -10.01 -2.39
C SER A 256 -9.41 -8.80 -3.26
N SER A 257 -8.17 -8.68 -3.73
CA SER A 257 -7.70 -7.62 -4.63
C SER A 257 -8.27 -7.77 -6.04
N SER A 258 -8.38 -8.99 -6.57
CA SER A 258 -9.04 -9.26 -7.86
C SER A 258 -10.51 -8.81 -7.82
N THR A 259 -11.21 -9.16 -6.74
CA THR A 259 -12.61 -8.76 -6.50
C THR A 259 -12.74 -7.24 -6.31
N GLY A 260 -11.79 -6.61 -5.62
CA GLY A 260 -11.73 -5.16 -5.44
C GLY A 260 -11.46 -4.42 -6.75
N LEU A 261 -10.50 -4.89 -7.55
CA LEU A 261 -10.15 -4.35 -8.86
C LEU A 261 -11.31 -4.51 -9.86
N TYR A 262 -11.99 -5.65 -9.85
CA TYR A 262 -13.23 -5.86 -10.61
C TYR A 262 -14.31 -4.84 -10.20
N SER A 263 -14.53 -4.66 -8.90
CA SER A 263 -15.44 -3.66 -8.34
C SER A 263 -15.06 -2.23 -8.74
N CYS A 264 -13.77 -1.94 -8.90
CA CYS A 264 -13.26 -0.63 -9.33
C CYS A 264 -13.44 -0.37 -10.83
N LEU A 265 -13.13 -1.36 -11.67
CA LEU A 265 -13.15 -1.23 -13.13
C LEU A 265 -14.52 -1.47 -13.77
N SER A 266 -15.43 -2.21 -13.12
CA SER A 266 -16.78 -2.49 -13.63
C SER A 266 -17.57 -1.24 -14.09
N PRO A 267 -17.65 -0.13 -13.33
CA PRO A 267 -18.34 1.08 -13.80
C PRO A 267 -17.67 1.78 -15.00
N LEU A 268 -16.37 1.54 -15.25
CA LEU A 268 -15.68 2.04 -16.43
C LEU A 268 -16.00 1.18 -17.66
N VAL A 269 -15.89 -0.15 -17.54
CA VAL A 269 -16.24 -1.09 -18.62
C VAL A 269 -17.72 -0.99 -19.00
N GLN A 270 -18.62 -0.73 -18.06
CA GLN A 270 -20.04 -0.48 -18.35
C GLN A 270 -20.33 0.81 -19.15
N ARG A 271 -19.39 1.76 -19.23
CA ARG A 271 -19.50 2.97 -20.06
C ARG A 271 -18.94 2.77 -21.47
N LEU A 272 -18.06 1.80 -21.69
CA LEU A 272 -17.50 1.52 -23.01
C LEU A 272 -18.56 0.88 -23.92
N PRO A 273 -18.62 1.23 -25.22
CA PRO A 273 -19.60 0.66 -26.15
C PRO A 273 -19.29 -0.78 -26.57
N LEU A 274 -18.06 -1.24 -26.31
CA LEU A 274 -17.52 -2.53 -26.74
C LEU A 274 -18.14 -3.72 -25.97
N GLY A 275 -18.34 -4.85 -26.66
CA GLY A 275 -18.71 -6.11 -26.01
C GLY A 275 -20.11 -6.13 -25.38
N ARG A 276 -21.13 -5.60 -26.08
CA ARG A 276 -22.55 -5.65 -25.67
C ARG A 276 -23.17 -7.06 -25.69
N CYS A 277 -22.50 -8.03 -26.31
CA CYS A 277 -22.95 -9.42 -26.40
C CYS A 277 -23.20 -10.03 -25.00
N ARG A 278 -24.33 -10.73 -24.85
CA ARG A 278 -24.62 -11.61 -23.71
C ARG A 278 -24.23 -13.03 -24.05
N VAL A 279 -23.86 -13.82 -23.05
CA VAL A 279 -23.62 -15.26 -23.23
C VAL A 279 -24.92 -15.95 -23.69
N PRO A 280 -24.87 -16.88 -24.66
CA PRO A 280 -26.01 -17.73 -25.05
C PRO A 280 -26.58 -18.57 -23.89
N ASN A 281 -27.73 -19.19 -24.14
CA ASN A 281 -28.53 -19.84 -23.11
C ASN A 281 -28.04 -21.27 -22.78
N ASN A 282 -26.93 -21.39 -22.03
CA ASN A 282 -26.41 -22.68 -21.56
C ASN A 282 -27.10 -23.14 -20.26
N SER A 283 -27.26 -24.46 -20.12
CA SER A 283 -27.86 -25.17 -18.97
C SER A 283 -26.97 -25.23 -17.71
N LEU A 284 -25.96 -24.38 -17.60
CA LEU A 284 -25.08 -24.30 -16.43
C LEU A 284 -25.73 -23.42 -15.34
N PRO A 285 -25.97 -23.93 -14.12
CA PRO A 285 -26.75 -23.22 -13.10
C PRO A 285 -26.16 -21.86 -12.70
N TYR A 286 -24.83 -21.70 -12.77
CA TYR A 286 -24.13 -20.46 -12.45
C TYR A 286 -24.39 -19.31 -13.44
N PHE A 287 -24.85 -19.60 -14.66
CA PHE A 287 -25.01 -18.60 -15.74
C PHE A 287 -26.44 -18.05 -15.90
N HIS A 288 -27.38 -18.43 -15.02
CA HIS A 288 -28.81 -18.13 -15.13
C HIS A 288 -29.16 -16.63 -15.32
N LYS A 289 -28.31 -15.70 -14.87
CA LYS A 289 -28.53 -14.24 -15.00
C LYS A 289 -27.95 -13.59 -16.28
N ARG A 290 -27.59 -14.38 -17.31
CA ARG A 290 -27.09 -13.92 -18.63
C ARG A 290 -26.07 -12.76 -18.57
N PRO A 291 -24.89 -12.97 -17.94
CA PRO A 291 -23.86 -11.93 -17.87
C PRO A 291 -23.43 -11.43 -19.25
N ARG A 292 -23.03 -10.15 -19.32
CA ARG A 292 -22.37 -9.57 -20.51
C ARG A 292 -20.97 -10.17 -20.65
N VAL A 293 -20.55 -10.51 -21.87
CA VAL A 293 -19.22 -11.10 -22.12
C VAL A 293 -18.10 -10.18 -21.64
N SER A 294 -18.26 -8.86 -21.81
CA SER A 294 -17.35 -7.83 -21.29
C SER A 294 -17.15 -7.86 -19.76
N MET A 295 -18.14 -8.31 -18.98
CA MET A 295 -18.02 -8.44 -17.53
C MET A 295 -17.27 -9.71 -17.11
N LEU A 296 -17.36 -10.79 -17.91
CA LEU A 296 -16.57 -12.01 -17.71
C LEU A 296 -15.11 -11.80 -18.11
N LEU A 297 -14.87 -11.11 -19.23
CA LEU A 297 -13.53 -10.71 -19.67
C LEU A 297 -12.85 -9.80 -18.64
N LEU A 298 -13.58 -8.87 -18.03
CA LEU A 298 -13.05 -8.03 -16.95
C LEU A 298 -12.69 -8.86 -15.71
N ALA A 299 -13.51 -9.84 -15.31
CA ALA A 299 -13.19 -10.72 -14.18
C ALA A 299 -11.94 -11.55 -14.45
N LEU A 300 -11.81 -12.12 -15.66
CA LEU A 300 -10.61 -12.81 -16.10
C LEU A 300 -9.37 -11.91 -16.06
N LEU A 301 -9.49 -10.66 -16.54
CA LEU A 301 -8.41 -9.66 -16.50
C LEU A 301 -7.99 -9.33 -15.06
N CYS A 302 -8.93 -9.10 -14.15
CA CYS A 302 -8.64 -8.76 -12.76
C CYS A 302 -7.95 -9.94 -12.02
N LEU A 303 -8.36 -11.17 -12.33
CA LEU A 303 -7.70 -12.38 -11.84
C LEU A 303 -6.29 -12.52 -12.43
N ALA A 304 -6.13 -12.38 -13.74
CA ALA A 304 -4.83 -12.46 -14.42
C ALA A 304 -3.84 -11.41 -13.87
N VAL A 305 -4.27 -10.16 -13.67
CA VAL A 305 -3.46 -9.09 -13.06
C VAL A 305 -3.03 -9.45 -11.63
N SER A 306 -3.94 -10.04 -10.84
CA SER A 306 -3.63 -10.47 -9.46
C SER A 306 -2.70 -11.70 -9.42
N VAL A 307 -2.80 -12.62 -10.40
CA VAL A 307 -1.89 -13.77 -10.56
C VAL A 307 -0.52 -13.34 -11.06
N VAL A 308 -0.43 -12.38 -12.00
CA VAL A 308 0.84 -11.79 -12.44
C VAL A 308 1.56 -11.15 -11.26
N TRP A 309 0.87 -10.34 -10.45
CA TRP A 309 1.43 -9.86 -9.19
C TRP A 309 1.87 -11.02 -8.29
N GLY A 310 1.00 -12.01 -8.06
CA GLY A 310 1.28 -13.15 -7.20
C GLY A 310 2.51 -13.96 -7.60
N VAL A 311 2.81 -14.09 -8.90
CA VAL A 311 4.01 -14.79 -9.41
C VAL A 311 5.25 -13.90 -9.28
N PHE A 312 5.18 -12.64 -9.69
CA PHE A 312 6.33 -11.72 -9.72
C PHE A 312 6.50 -10.87 -8.44
N ARG A 313 5.79 -11.20 -7.35
CA ARG A 313 5.75 -10.42 -6.08
C ARG A 313 7.11 -10.11 -5.44
N ASN A 314 8.15 -10.89 -5.76
CA ASN A 314 9.51 -10.72 -5.25
C ASN A 314 10.39 -9.82 -6.15
N GLU A 315 9.88 -9.34 -7.29
CA GLU A 315 10.55 -8.37 -8.17
C GLU A 315 10.39 -6.92 -7.64
N ASP A 316 11.17 -6.60 -6.60
CA ASP A 316 11.14 -5.31 -5.89
C ASP A 316 11.32 -4.06 -6.80
N GLN A 317 11.75 -4.19 -8.06
CA GLN A 317 11.81 -3.06 -9.00
C GLN A 317 10.44 -2.51 -9.44
N TRP A 318 9.44 -3.38 -9.66
CA TRP A 318 8.16 -3.00 -10.27
C TRP A 318 6.93 -3.63 -9.63
N ALA A 319 7.07 -4.76 -8.92
CA ALA A 319 5.94 -5.46 -8.31
C ALA A 319 5.25 -4.63 -7.20
N TRP A 320 5.96 -3.66 -6.61
CA TRP A 320 5.42 -2.72 -5.63
C TRP A 320 4.30 -1.83 -6.22
N ILE A 321 4.45 -1.33 -7.46
CA ILE A 321 3.42 -0.51 -8.14
C ILE A 321 2.12 -1.32 -8.24
N LEU A 322 2.26 -2.60 -8.58
CA LEU A 322 1.13 -3.49 -8.76
C LEU A 322 0.54 -3.95 -7.41
N GLN A 323 1.37 -4.13 -6.36
CA GLN A 323 0.89 -4.35 -5.00
C GLN A 323 0.05 -3.17 -4.51
N ASP A 324 0.53 -1.94 -4.68
CA ASP A 324 -0.15 -0.73 -4.20
C ASP A 324 -1.45 -0.49 -4.98
N ALA A 325 -1.46 -0.71 -6.31
CA ALA A 325 -2.68 -0.64 -7.11
C ALA A 325 -3.73 -1.68 -6.67
N LEU A 326 -3.31 -2.92 -6.42
CA LEU A 326 -4.17 -4.00 -5.91
C LEU A 326 -4.63 -3.74 -4.47
N GLY A 327 -3.76 -3.18 -3.63
CA GLY A 327 -4.01 -2.80 -2.24
C GLY A 327 -5.00 -1.64 -2.11
N ILE A 328 -4.87 -0.61 -2.94
CA ILE A 328 -5.85 0.49 -3.04
C ILE A 328 -7.20 -0.04 -3.53
N ALA A 329 -7.22 -0.89 -4.56
CA ALA A 329 -8.47 -1.49 -5.06
C ALA A 329 -9.16 -2.38 -4.01
N PHE A 330 -8.39 -3.14 -3.23
CA PHE A 330 -8.85 -3.88 -2.05
C PHE A 330 -9.41 -2.93 -0.97
N CYS A 331 -8.69 -1.86 -0.63
CA CYS A 331 -9.13 -0.91 0.39
C CYS A 331 -10.43 -0.20 0.03
N LEU A 332 -10.54 0.29 -1.22
CA LEU A 332 -11.76 0.91 -1.75
C LEU A 332 -12.95 -0.06 -1.75
N TYR A 333 -12.72 -1.34 -2.01
CA TYR A 333 -13.75 -2.38 -1.95
C TYR A 333 -14.21 -2.65 -0.51
N MET A 334 -13.28 -2.84 0.43
CA MET A 334 -13.59 -3.09 1.85
C MET A 334 -14.34 -1.92 2.50
N LEU A 335 -13.95 -0.67 2.23
CA LEU A 335 -14.66 0.53 2.70
C LEU A 335 -16.08 0.65 2.11
N LYS A 336 -16.31 0.10 0.91
CA LYS A 336 -17.60 0.07 0.21
C LYS A 336 -18.50 -1.08 0.68
N THR A 337 -17.96 -2.25 1.04
CA THR A 337 -18.73 -3.42 1.47
C THR A 337 -19.07 -3.41 2.96
N ILE A 338 -18.10 -3.09 3.82
CA ILE A 338 -18.31 -3.04 5.27
C ILE A 338 -19.12 -1.80 5.62
N ARG A 339 -20.12 -1.97 6.49
CA ARG A 339 -20.98 -0.88 6.97
C ARG A 339 -21.01 -0.89 8.49
N LEU A 340 -20.54 0.22 9.08
CA LEU A 340 -20.76 0.50 10.49
C LEU A 340 -22.14 1.17 10.60
N PRO A 341 -23.11 0.59 11.34
CA PRO A 341 -24.47 1.15 11.41
C PRO A 341 -24.58 2.31 12.42
N THR A 342 -23.64 2.44 13.37
CA THR A 342 -23.71 3.44 14.46
C THR A 342 -22.33 3.96 14.83
N PHE A 343 -22.24 5.20 15.33
CA PHE A 343 -20.98 5.72 15.88
C PHE A 343 -20.54 4.93 17.13
N LYS A 344 -21.47 4.35 17.93
CA LYS A 344 -21.16 3.35 18.96
C LYS A 344 -20.29 2.20 18.43
N ALA A 345 -20.65 1.60 17.30
CA ALA A 345 -19.88 0.52 16.68
C ALA A 345 -18.52 1.03 16.17
N CYS A 346 -18.46 2.24 15.61
CA CYS A 346 -17.21 2.90 15.21
C CYS A 346 -16.27 3.08 16.41
N THR A 347 -16.75 3.70 17.50
CA THR A 347 -15.95 3.95 18.71
C THR A 347 -15.48 2.67 19.37
N LEU A 348 -16.30 1.62 19.42
CA LEU A 348 -15.93 0.33 19.99
C LEU A 348 -14.82 -0.34 19.17
N LEU A 349 -15.00 -0.43 17.84
CA LEU A 349 -14.01 -1.02 16.95
C LEU A 349 -12.66 -0.28 17.02
N LEU A 350 -12.71 1.05 16.92
CA LEU A 350 -11.52 1.90 16.93
C LEU A 350 -10.78 1.86 18.29
N LEU A 351 -11.50 1.88 19.41
CA LEU A 351 -10.89 1.86 20.73
C LEU A 351 -10.29 0.48 21.09
N VAL A 352 -10.92 -0.62 20.66
CA VAL A 352 -10.33 -1.96 20.86
C VAL A 352 -9.11 -2.16 19.96
N LEU A 353 -9.14 -1.68 18.70
CA LEU A 353 -7.98 -1.78 17.81
C LEU A 353 -6.83 -0.85 18.20
N PHE A 354 -7.11 0.30 18.82
CA PHE A 354 -6.11 1.15 19.49
C PHE A 354 -5.37 0.38 20.61
N VAL A 355 -6.10 -0.34 21.47
CA VAL A 355 -5.50 -1.15 22.54
C VAL A 355 -4.69 -2.32 21.98
N TYR A 356 -5.18 -2.97 20.92
CA TYR A 356 -4.47 -4.01 20.17
C TYR A 356 -3.12 -3.53 19.63
N ASP A 357 -3.10 -2.37 18.96
CA ASP A 357 -1.89 -1.80 18.36
C ASP A 357 -0.84 -1.45 19.44
N VAL A 358 -1.26 -0.77 20.51
CA VAL A 358 -0.42 -0.47 21.68
C VAL A 358 0.13 -1.74 22.34
N PHE A 359 -0.69 -2.80 22.49
CA PHE A 359 -0.24 -4.07 23.05
C PHE A 359 0.78 -4.77 22.13
N PHE A 360 0.47 -4.93 20.84
CA PHE A 360 1.34 -5.67 19.94
C PHE A 360 2.64 -4.93 19.60
N VAL A 361 2.67 -3.60 19.60
CA VAL A 361 3.90 -2.82 19.37
C VAL A 361 4.73 -2.61 20.64
N PHE A 362 4.13 -2.28 21.80
CA PHE A 362 4.92 -1.91 23.00
C PHE A 362 4.94 -2.95 24.12
N ILE A 363 3.95 -3.85 24.23
CA ILE A 363 3.91 -4.84 25.33
C ILE A 363 4.59 -6.15 24.92
N THR A 364 4.45 -6.59 23.66
CA THR A 364 5.10 -7.83 23.20
C THR A 364 6.64 -7.85 23.25
N PRO A 365 7.40 -6.74 23.06
CA PRO A 365 8.86 -6.72 23.29
C PRO A 365 9.32 -7.28 24.65
N PHE A 366 8.50 -7.15 25.69
CA PHE A 366 8.80 -7.68 27.04
C PHE A 366 8.44 -9.16 27.21
N LEU A 367 7.80 -9.77 26.20
CA LEU A 367 7.40 -11.18 26.15
C LEU A 367 8.21 -11.98 25.12
N THR A 368 8.66 -11.35 24.03
CA THR A 368 9.47 -11.98 22.99
C THR A 368 10.94 -12.11 23.41
N LYS A 369 11.55 -13.28 23.19
CA LYS A 369 12.98 -13.51 23.48
C LYS A 369 13.93 -12.63 22.66
N SER A 370 13.49 -12.12 21.50
CA SER A 370 14.26 -11.23 20.62
C SER A 370 14.33 -9.78 21.12
N GLY A 371 13.51 -9.40 22.10
CA GLY A 371 13.30 -7.99 22.49
C GLY A 371 12.57 -7.16 21.43
N ASN A 372 12.17 -7.75 20.31
CA ASN A 372 11.39 -7.09 19.26
C ASN A 372 9.88 -7.31 19.47
N SER A 373 9.09 -6.39 18.93
CA SER A 373 7.64 -6.52 18.90
C SER A 373 7.22 -7.52 17.83
N ILE A 374 6.28 -8.40 18.19
CA ILE A 374 5.78 -9.45 17.30
C ILE A 374 5.21 -8.84 16.01
N MET A 375 4.56 -7.67 16.09
CA MET A 375 4.04 -6.97 14.91
C MET A 375 5.15 -6.58 13.92
N VAL A 376 6.32 -6.10 14.40
CA VAL A 376 7.43 -5.73 13.51
C VAL A 376 8.09 -6.98 12.93
N GLU A 377 8.36 -7.99 13.77
CA GLU A 377 9.01 -9.25 13.35
C GLU A 377 8.18 -10.01 12.30
N VAL A 378 6.85 -9.99 12.46
CA VAL A 378 5.89 -10.52 11.47
C VAL A 378 5.77 -9.64 10.23
N ALA A 379 5.81 -8.30 10.36
CA ALA A 379 5.66 -7.38 9.22
C ALA A 379 6.90 -7.36 8.29
N THR A 380 8.10 -7.54 8.82
CA THR A 380 9.34 -7.66 8.02
C THR A 380 9.56 -9.06 7.46
N GLY A 381 8.89 -10.06 8.02
CA GLY A 381 9.30 -11.46 7.93
C GLY A 381 10.31 -11.80 9.04
N PRO A 382 10.17 -12.94 9.74
CA PRO A 382 11.16 -13.40 10.72
C PRO A 382 12.52 -13.65 10.07
N SER A 383 13.60 -13.32 10.78
CA SER A 383 14.97 -13.45 10.27
C SER A 383 15.35 -14.88 9.87
N ASP A 384 14.79 -15.87 10.55
CA ASP A 384 15.05 -17.29 10.35
C ASP A 384 14.07 -17.96 9.35
N SER A 385 13.18 -17.17 8.72
CA SER A 385 12.23 -17.66 7.71
C SER A 385 12.98 -18.17 6.47
N ALA A 386 12.78 -19.44 6.14
CA ALA A 386 13.41 -20.08 4.99
C ALA A 386 12.85 -19.58 3.65
N THR A 387 11.71 -18.89 3.66
CA THR A 387 11.02 -18.42 2.45
C THR A 387 11.38 -16.97 2.07
N HIS A 388 11.85 -16.15 3.01
CA HIS A 388 12.09 -14.70 2.84
C HIS A 388 10.88 -13.89 2.30
N GLU A 389 9.67 -14.44 2.40
CA GLU A 389 8.45 -13.83 1.88
C GLU A 389 7.98 -12.64 2.74
N LYS A 390 7.54 -11.56 2.10
CA LYS A 390 7.08 -10.32 2.77
C LYS A 390 5.55 -10.19 2.68
N LEU A 391 4.87 -9.86 3.78
CA LEU A 391 3.41 -9.71 3.79
C LEU A 391 2.91 -8.63 2.79
N PRO A 392 1.81 -8.89 2.06
CA PRO A 392 1.28 -7.95 1.07
C PRO A 392 0.28 -6.92 1.64
N MET A 393 -0.03 -6.96 2.95
CA MET A 393 -1.06 -6.12 3.57
C MET A 393 -0.60 -4.69 3.91
N VAL A 394 0.29 -4.14 3.07
CA VAL A 394 0.94 -2.83 3.23
C VAL A 394 1.06 -2.11 1.88
N LEU A 395 1.01 -0.77 1.90
CA LEU A 395 1.55 0.03 0.78
C LEU A 395 3.09 0.00 0.83
N LYS A 396 3.76 -0.01 -0.33
CA LYS A 396 5.21 -0.11 -0.47
C LYS A 396 5.73 0.97 -1.44
N VAL A 397 6.15 2.13 -0.93
CA VAL A 397 6.80 3.16 -1.77
C VAL A 397 8.31 3.16 -1.54
N PRO A 398 9.14 2.98 -2.58
CA PRO A 398 10.59 3.00 -2.44
C PRO A 398 11.10 4.36 -1.95
N ARG A 399 12.17 4.37 -1.16
CA ARG A 399 12.92 5.57 -0.77
C ARG A 399 13.56 6.16 -2.03
N LEU A 400 12.98 7.27 -2.53
CA LEU A 400 13.47 7.95 -3.74
C LEU A 400 14.77 8.74 -3.51
N ASN A 401 15.08 9.04 -2.25
CA ASN A 401 16.33 9.69 -1.84
C ASN A 401 17.37 8.63 -1.42
N ALA A 402 18.63 8.84 -1.83
CA ALA A 402 19.76 8.01 -1.42
C ALA A 402 20.01 8.18 0.10
N SER A 403 19.46 7.24 0.87
CA SER A 403 19.44 7.22 2.33
C SER A 403 20.03 5.92 2.84
N PRO A 404 20.68 5.90 4.03
CA PRO A 404 21.36 4.70 4.53
C PRO A 404 20.36 3.55 4.76
N LEU A 405 19.16 3.86 5.28
CA LEU A 405 18.05 2.91 5.41
C LEU A 405 17.62 2.25 4.09
N ALA A 406 17.75 2.96 2.95
CA ALA A 406 17.34 2.40 1.66
C ALA A 406 18.27 1.27 1.19
N LEU A 407 19.54 1.31 1.58
CA LEU A 407 20.49 0.22 1.37
C LEU A 407 20.45 -0.83 2.49
N CYS A 408 20.11 -0.42 3.71
CA CYS A 408 20.05 -1.27 4.90
C CYS A 408 18.73 -2.05 5.06
N ASP A 409 18.38 -2.86 4.05
CA ASP A 409 17.20 -3.75 4.02
C ASP A 409 15.84 -3.06 4.29
N ARG A 410 15.78 -1.72 4.28
CA ARG A 410 14.53 -0.93 4.31
C ARG A 410 14.37 -0.01 3.08
N PRO A 411 14.50 -0.54 1.83
CA PRO A 411 14.30 0.24 0.61
C PRO A 411 12.88 0.79 0.47
N PHE A 412 11.88 0.17 1.10
CA PHE A 412 10.50 0.64 1.08
C PHE A 412 10.10 1.30 2.40
N SER A 413 9.30 2.35 2.30
CA SER A 413 8.46 2.78 3.42
C SER A 413 7.10 2.09 3.35
N LEU A 414 6.62 1.67 4.51
CA LEU A 414 5.47 0.80 4.67
C LEU A 414 4.36 1.53 5.45
N LEU A 415 3.11 1.33 5.02
CA LEU A 415 1.91 1.73 5.77
C LEU A 415 0.89 0.58 5.70
N GLY A 416 0.31 0.18 6.83
CA GLY A 416 -0.61 -0.94 6.88
C GLY A 416 -1.95 -0.63 6.22
N PHE A 417 -2.54 -1.61 5.53
CA PHE A 417 -3.94 -1.48 5.09
C PHE A 417 -4.89 -1.36 6.28
N GLY A 418 -4.52 -1.86 7.47
CA GLY A 418 -5.24 -1.62 8.71
C GLY A 418 -5.36 -0.13 9.04
N ASP A 419 -4.28 0.63 8.90
CA ASP A 419 -4.21 2.07 9.22
C ASP A 419 -5.07 2.92 8.28
N ILE A 420 -5.27 2.45 7.05
CA ILE A 420 -6.14 3.05 6.04
C ILE A 420 -7.60 2.65 6.27
N LEU A 421 -7.85 1.35 6.47
CA LEU A 421 -9.21 0.79 6.58
C LEU A 421 -9.90 1.19 7.87
N VAL A 422 -9.23 1.06 9.01
CA VAL A 422 -9.87 1.15 10.33
C VAL A 422 -10.39 2.56 10.62
N PRO A 423 -9.62 3.66 10.44
CA PRO A 423 -10.15 5.02 10.45
C PRO A 423 -11.04 5.32 9.22
N GLY A 424 -10.74 4.72 8.06
CA GLY A 424 -11.53 4.91 6.83
C GLY A 424 -12.99 4.47 6.97
N LEU A 425 -13.29 3.45 7.77
CA LEU A 425 -14.65 3.02 8.08
C LEU A 425 -15.44 4.11 8.85
N LEU A 426 -14.77 4.88 9.72
CA LEU A 426 -15.38 6.04 10.38
C LEU A 426 -15.58 7.20 9.40
N VAL A 427 -14.64 7.46 8.49
CA VAL A 427 -14.83 8.48 7.43
C VAL A 427 -16.02 8.10 6.53
N ALA A 428 -16.16 6.82 6.19
CA ALA A 428 -17.32 6.30 5.47
C ALA A 428 -18.63 6.44 6.27
N TYR A 429 -18.61 6.21 7.59
CA TYR A 429 -19.76 6.48 8.47
C TYR A 429 -20.13 7.96 8.50
N CYS A 430 -19.15 8.86 8.63
CA CYS A 430 -19.35 10.30 8.66
C CYS A 430 -20.02 10.82 7.38
N HIS A 431 -19.58 10.34 6.20
CA HIS A 431 -20.25 10.67 4.94
C HIS A 431 -21.68 10.14 4.87
N ARG A 432 -21.91 8.89 5.30
CA ARG A 432 -23.26 8.30 5.42
C ARG A 432 -24.16 9.11 6.35
N PHE A 433 -23.61 9.74 7.39
CA PHE A 433 -24.35 10.59 8.35
C PHE A 433 -24.64 11.99 7.79
N ASP A 434 -23.68 12.66 7.15
CA ASP A 434 -23.92 13.95 6.46
C ASP A 434 -25.10 13.84 5.48
N ILE A 435 -25.13 12.74 4.70
CA ILE A 435 -26.20 12.39 3.77
C ILE A 435 -27.57 12.24 4.46
N GLN A 436 -27.61 11.75 5.70
CA GLN A 436 -28.86 11.60 6.46
C GLN A 436 -29.37 12.94 6.98
N VAL A 437 -28.49 13.78 7.51
CA VAL A 437 -28.82 15.10 8.09
C VAL A 437 -28.93 16.20 7.00
N GLN A 438 -28.78 15.84 5.72
CA GLN A 438 -28.70 16.79 4.58
C GLN A 438 -27.61 17.86 4.77
N SER A 439 -26.56 17.51 5.51
CA SER A 439 -25.40 18.36 5.81
C SER A 439 -24.45 18.43 4.61
N SER A 440 -23.76 19.55 4.45
CA SER A 440 -22.82 19.86 3.36
C SER A 440 -21.49 19.10 3.42
N ARG A 441 -21.53 17.79 3.72
CA ARG A 441 -20.38 16.87 3.84
C ARG A 441 -19.37 17.27 4.93
N VAL A 442 -19.81 17.97 5.97
CA VAL A 442 -18.94 18.58 6.98
C VAL A 442 -18.32 17.52 7.91
N TYR A 443 -19.06 16.48 8.30
CA TYR A 443 -18.48 15.37 9.07
C TYR A 443 -17.47 14.57 8.24
N PHE A 444 -17.77 14.30 6.97
CA PHE A 444 -16.87 13.63 6.04
C PHE A 444 -15.57 14.40 5.84
N VAL A 445 -15.64 15.71 5.52
CA VAL A 445 -14.46 16.54 5.31
C VAL A 445 -13.66 16.69 6.61
N ALA A 446 -14.30 16.99 7.74
CA ALA A 446 -13.62 17.13 9.03
C ALA A 446 -12.91 15.82 9.46
N CYS A 447 -13.56 14.66 9.32
CA CYS A 447 -12.96 13.38 9.67
C CYS A 447 -11.84 12.97 8.68
N THR A 448 -11.93 13.35 7.41
CA THR A 448 -10.87 13.11 6.40
C THR A 448 -9.64 13.98 6.66
N VAL A 449 -9.85 15.27 7.01
CA VAL A 449 -8.76 16.17 7.43
C VAL A 449 -8.13 15.69 8.73
N ALA A 450 -8.93 15.24 9.71
CA ALA A 450 -8.43 14.67 10.95
C ALA A 450 -7.61 13.38 10.75
N TYR A 451 -8.00 12.54 9.78
CA TYR A 451 -7.20 11.39 9.35
C TYR A 451 -5.85 11.82 8.78
N GLY A 452 -5.83 12.81 7.88
CA GLY A 452 -4.59 13.37 7.34
C GLY A 452 -3.68 13.97 8.41
N ILE A 453 -4.23 14.75 9.35
CA ILE A 453 -3.47 15.30 10.49
C ILE A 453 -2.90 14.17 11.36
N GLY A 454 -3.71 13.15 11.69
CA GLY A 454 -3.25 11.98 12.44
C GLY A 454 -2.10 11.25 11.74
N LEU A 455 -2.20 11.04 10.42
CA LEU A 455 -1.17 10.38 9.61
C LEU A 455 0.13 11.20 9.57
N LEU A 456 0.04 12.52 9.41
CA LEU A 456 1.21 13.41 9.48
C LEU A 456 1.89 13.33 10.86
N VAL A 457 1.12 13.22 11.94
CA VAL A 457 1.65 13.01 13.29
C VAL A 457 2.30 11.62 13.44
N THR A 458 1.76 10.54 12.81
CA THR A 458 2.45 9.24 12.81
C THR A 458 3.83 9.30 12.16
N PHE A 459 3.97 10.00 11.02
CA PHE A 459 5.27 10.14 10.34
C PHE A 459 6.24 11.01 11.13
N MET A 460 5.76 12.10 11.74
CA MET A 460 6.56 12.93 12.65
C MET A 460 7.05 12.14 13.87
N ALA A 461 6.19 11.33 14.50
CA ALA A 461 6.56 10.47 15.62
C ALA A 461 7.56 9.37 15.22
N LEU A 462 7.38 8.77 14.03
CA LEU A 462 8.31 7.78 13.48
C LEU A 462 9.71 8.37 13.24
N ALA A 463 9.79 9.54 12.61
CA ALA A 463 11.04 10.24 12.33
C ALA A 463 11.77 10.69 13.62
N LEU A 464 11.03 11.18 14.62
CA LEU A 464 11.59 11.63 15.90
C LEU A 464 12.00 10.50 16.85
N MET A 465 11.31 9.34 16.82
CA MET A 465 11.58 8.24 17.75
C MET A 465 12.45 7.12 17.17
N GLN A 466 12.68 7.07 15.85
CA GLN A 466 13.54 6.07 15.18
C GLN A 466 13.23 4.61 15.56
N ARG A 467 11.95 4.36 15.87
CA ARG A 467 11.38 3.11 16.38
C ARG A 467 10.00 2.91 15.77
N GLY A 468 9.61 1.66 15.53
CA GLY A 468 8.25 1.35 15.07
C GLY A 468 7.20 1.90 16.05
N GLN A 469 6.34 2.79 15.56
CA GLN A 469 5.26 3.40 16.33
C GLN A 469 3.93 2.73 15.96
N PRO A 470 3.03 2.46 16.94
CA PRO A 470 1.64 2.08 16.65
C PRO A 470 0.94 3.25 15.94
N ALA A 471 0.48 3.06 14.71
CA ALA A 471 -0.10 4.14 13.91
C ALA A 471 -1.52 4.53 14.40
N LEU A 472 -2.28 3.56 14.91
CA LEU A 472 -3.62 3.81 15.46
C LEU A 472 -3.58 4.66 16.75
N LEU A 473 -2.45 4.69 17.47
CA LEU A 473 -2.22 5.56 18.63
C LEU A 473 -2.48 7.05 18.31
N TYR A 474 -2.21 7.48 17.08
CA TYR A 474 -2.37 8.86 16.63
C TYR A 474 -3.61 9.03 15.74
N LEU A 475 -3.88 8.07 14.83
CA LEU A 475 -5.02 8.11 13.91
C LEU A 475 -6.37 8.03 14.63
N VAL A 476 -6.49 7.17 15.66
CA VAL A 476 -7.76 6.95 16.37
C VAL A 476 -8.18 8.17 17.19
N PRO A 477 -7.32 8.78 18.05
CA PRO A 477 -7.69 9.99 18.77
C PRO A 477 -8.04 11.16 17.83
N CYS A 478 -7.25 11.43 16.79
CA CYS A 478 -7.52 12.52 15.86
C CYS A 478 -8.91 12.40 15.20
N THR A 479 -9.24 11.22 14.67
CA THR A 479 -10.50 11.00 13.94
C THR A 479 -11.73 10.88 14.86
N LEU A 480 -11.62 10.20 16.01
CA LEU A 480 -12.71 10.09 16.97
C LEU A 480 -13.01 11.41 17.69
N VAL A 481 -11.98 12.11 18.18
CA VAL A 481 -12.16 13.37 18.93
C VAL A 481 -12.74 14.45 18.03
N THR A 482 -12.26 14.57 16.79
CA THR A 482 -12.81 15.56 15.82
C THR A 482 -14.28 15.28 15.51
N SER A 483 -14.64 14.03 15.18
CA SER A 483 -16.02 13.66 14.87
C SER A 483 -16.97 13.83 16.07
N CYS A 484 -16.51 13.48 17.27
CA CYS A 484 -17.27 13.66 18.51
C CYS A 484 -17.45 15.14 18.87
N ALA A 485 -16.39 15.95 18.75
CA ALA A 485 -16.43 17.39 19.01
C ALA A 485 -17.36 18.13 18.03
N LEU A 486 -17.36 17.74 16.75
CA LEU A 486 -18.28 18.29 15.76
C LEU A 486 -19.75 17.95 16.06
N ALA A 487 -20.01 16.70 16.45
CA ALA A 487 -21.36 16.25 16.86
C ALA A 487 -21.85 16.92 18.16
N LEU A 488 -20.94 17.21 19.10
CA LEU A 488 -21.20 18.02 20.29
C LEU A 488 -21.51 19.48 19.93
N TRP A 489 -20.69 20.11 19.08
CA TRP A 489 -20.84 21.51 18.68
C TRP A 489 -22.16 21.76 17.95
N ARG A 490 -22.56 20.85 17.05
CA ARG A 490 -23.86 20.87 16.37
C ARG A 490 -25.05 20.43 17.23
N ARG A 491 -24.81 19.91 18.44
CA ARG A 491 -25.82 19.28 19.34
C ARG A 491 -26.51 18.05 18.74
N GLU A 492 -25.96 17.47 17.67
CA GLU A 492 -26.48 16.29 16.95
C GLU A 492 -26.03 14.97 17.59
N LEU A 493 -25.20 15.01 18.65
CA LEU A 493 -24.54 13.84 19.25
C LEU A 493 -25.48 12.66 19.54
N GLY A 494 -26.73 12.88 19.99
CA GLY A 494 -27.68 11.80 20.25
C GLY A 494 -27.98 10.95 19.00
N MET A 495 -28.22 11.62 17.87
CA MET A 495 -28.48 10.98 16.57
C MET A 495 -27.22 10.34 16.00
N PHE A 496 -26.07 11.03 16.12
CA PHE A 496 -24.76 10.52 15.69
C PHE A 496 -24.35 9.26 16.47
N TRP A 497 -24.47 9.28 17.80
CA TRP A 497 -24.12 8.17 18.69
C TRP A 497 -24.91 6.91 18.39
N THR A 498 -26.23 7.05 18.21
CA THR A 498 -27.16 5.92 18.07
C THR A 498 -27.43 5.49 16.62
N GLY A 499 -27.21 6.37 15.64
CA GLY A 499 -27.75 6.19 14.28
C GLY A 499 -29.28 6.35 14.20
N SER A 500 -29.94 6.96 15.19
CA SER A 500 -31.39 7.23 15.15
C SER A 500 -31.69 8.24 14.03
N GLY A 501 -32.10 7.71 12.89
CA GLY A 501 -32.09 8.38 11.58
C GLY A 501 -31.97 7.37 10.42
N PHE A 502 -31.59 6.12 10.70
CA PHE A 502 -31.81 4.96 9.83
C PHE A 502 -33.23 4.37 9.92
N ALA A 503 -34.04 4.76 10.92
CA ALA A 503 -35.47 4.43 10.97
C ALA A 503 -36.26 5.35 10.02
N ASP A 504 -37.38 4.86 9.49
CA ASP A 504 -38.04 5.46 8.33
C ASP A 504 -38.47 6.92 8.53
N VAL A 505 -38.26 7.73 7.48
CA VAL A 505 -38.70 9.12 7.42
C VAL A 505 -40.23 9.14 7.38
N PRO A 506 -40.92 9.88 8.28
CA PRO A 506 -42.37 10.02 8.21
C PRO A 506 -42.81 10.58 6.84
N GLN A 507 -43.94 10.11 6.34
CA GLN A 507 -44.48 10.57 5.05
C GLN A 507 -44.67 12.10 5.06
N SER A 508 -44.28 12.75 3.96
CA SER A 508 -44.58 14.17 3.75
C SER A 508 -46.10 14.38 3.76
N PRO A 509 -46.66 15.37 4.50
CA PRO A 509 -48.10 15.65 4.50
C PRO A 509 -48.69 16.13 3.16
N TRP A 510 -47.86 16.29 2.12
CA TRP A 510 -48.25 16.88 0.83
C TRP A 510 -48.53 15.83 -0.24
N ALA A 511 -49.62 15.07 -0.04
CA ALA A 511 -50.31 14.34 -1.10
C ALA A 511 -51.80 14.75 -1.04
N PRO A 512 -52.39 15.34 -2.10
CA PRO A 512 -53.81 15.68 -2.10
C PRO A 512 -54.66 14.40 -2.14
N PRO A 513 -55.82 14.36 -1.46
CA PRO A 513 -56.66 13.18 -1.43
C PRO A 513 -57.27 12.90 -2.81
N SER A 514 -56.88 11.78 -3.43
CA SER A 514 -57.54 11.25 -4.63
C SER A 514 -58.93 10.74 -4.26
N ALA A 515 -59.95 11.14 -5.04
CA ALA A 515 -61.34 10.77 -4.80
C ALA A 515 -61.62 9.26 -5.01
N ASN A 516 -62.77 8.81 -4.48
CA ASN A 516 -63.24 7.43 -4.56
C ASN A 516 -63.47 6.96 -6.01
N ASP A 517 -63.26 5.66 -6.27
CA ASP A 517 -64.29 4.77 -6.85
C ASP A 517 -63.89 3.27 -6.70
N PRO A 518 -64.80 2.29 -6.90
CA PRO A 518 -64.80 1.07 -6.06
C PRO A 518 -64.09 -0.17 -6.64
N GLN A 519 -63.78 -1.12 -5.75
CA GLN A 519 -63.35 -2.48 -6.11
C GLN A 519 -64.43 -3.29 -6.85
N PRO A 520 -64.07 -3.99 -7.94
CA PRO A 520 -64.79 -5.17 -8.41
C PRO A 520 -64.63 -6.35 -7.43
N ARG A 521 -65.62 -7.26 -7.42
CA ARG A 521 -65.59 -8.49 -6.61
C ARG A 521 -64.72 -9.59 -7.22
N LYS A 522 -64.43 -10.59 -6.39
CA LYS A 522 -63.66 -11.80 -6.70
C LYS A 522 -64.61 -13.00 -6.76
N ASP A 523 -64.85 -13.51 -7.96
CA ASP A 523 -65.50 -14.79 -8.21
C ASP A 523 -64.51 -15.77 -8.87
N SER A 524 -64.86 -17.05 -8.98
CA SER A 524 -63.96 -18.13 -9.44
C SER A 524 -64.76 -19.18 -10.20
N ASP A 525 -64.19 -19.78 -11.26
CA ASP A 525 -64.22 -21.24 -11.47
C ASP A 525 -63.51 -21.76 -12.75
N THR A 526 -62.84 -22.91 -12.58
CA THR A 526 -62.79 -24.13 -13.43
C THR A 526 -62.49 -24.07 -14.95
N GLY A 527 -61.46 -24.83 -15.40
CA GLY A 527 -61.38 -25.37 -16.78
C GLY A 527 -59.97 -25.69 -17.35
N LEU A 528 -59.78 -26.90 -17.93
CA LEU A 528 -58.64 -27.34 -18.78
C LEU A 528 -59.20 -27.86 -20.14
N PRO A 529 -58.43 -28.20 -21.23
CA PRO A 529 -57.02 -28.63 -21.30
C PRO A 529 -56.18 -28.04 -22.48
N ARG A 530 -55.11 -28.73 -22.91
CA ARG A 530 -54.08 -28.38 -23.95
C ARG A 530 -54.14 -29.36 -25.14
N PRO A 531 -53.68 -29.01 -26.37
CA PRO A 531 -52.33 -29.42 -26.84
C PRO A 531 -51.62 -28.44 -27.85
N PRO A 532 -50.38 -28.73 -28.32
CA PRO A 532 -49.52 -27.86 -29.20
C PRO A 532 -49.31 -28.50 -30.62
N PRO A 533 -48.29 -28.17 -31.48
CA PRO A 533 -47.24 -27.14 -31.44
C PRO A 533 -47.06 -26.32 -32.75
N GLY A 534 -46.02 -25.47 -32.82
CA GLY A 534 -45.50 -24.87 -34.07
C GLY A 534 -44.15 -24.18 -33.87
N GLU A 535 -43.17 -24.46 -34.75
CA GLU A 535 -41.88 -23.77 -34.83
C GLU A 535 -41.94 -22.64 -35.87
N GLU A 536 -41.29 -21.51 -35.63
CA GLU A 536 -40.73 -20.72 -36.74
C GLU A 536 -39.49 -19.91 -36.35
N LEU A 537 -38.61 -19.69 -37.33
CA LEU A 537 -37.25 -19.15 -37.17
C LEU A 537 -37.08 -17.85 -37.98
N ALA A 538 -37.41 -16.70 -37.38
CA ALA A 538 -37.33 -15.40 -38.05
C ALA A 538 -36.07 -14.59 -37.68
N LYS A 539 -35.50 -13.88 -38.67
CA LYS A 539 -34.27 -13.07 -38.54
C LYS A 539 -34.57 -11.61 -38.17
N CYS A 540 -33.53 -10.86 -37.77
CA CYS A 540 -33.62 -9.42 -37.55
C CYS A 540 -33.85 -8.63 -38.85
N PRO A 541 -34.75 -7.63 -38.86
CA PRO A 541 -34.81 -6.61 -39.91
C PRO A 541 -33.95 -5.37 -39.55
N LEU A 542 -33.42 -4.72 -40.58
CA LEU A 542 -32.94 -3.32 -40.56
C LEU A 542 -33.95 -2.47 -41.35
N PRO A 543 -34.36 -1.29 -40.86
CA PRO A 543 -35.11 -0.31 -41.65
C PRO A 543 -34.21 0.87 -42.08
N LEU A 544 -34.34 1.28 -43.33
CA LEU A 544 -33.85 2.56 -43.85
C LEU A 544 -34.71 2.93 -45.07
N GLU A 545 -35.38 4.09 -45.03
CA GLU A 545 -36.30 4.54 -46.08
C GLU A 545 -36.03 6.01 -46.42
N GLN A 546 -36.38 6.42 -47.65
CA GLN A 546 -35.93 7.67 -48.30
C GLN A 546 -37.04 8.72 -48.40
N PRO A 547 -36.71 10.01 -48.61
CA PRO A 547 -37.58 10.98 -49.28
C PRO A 547 -37.48 10.88 -50.82
N PRO A 548 -38.48 11.35 -51.60
CA PRO A 548 -38.73 10.85 -52.97
C PRO A 548 -38.27 11.71 -54.17
N GLU A 549 -38.43 11.11 -55.36
CA GLU A 549 -38.37 11.55 -56.79
C GLU A 549 -38.65 13.05 -57.11
N VAL A 550 -38.16 13.62 -58.23
CA VAL A 550 -38.47 13.37 -59.69
C VAL A 550 -37.36 14.06 -60.55
N SER A 551 -36.94 13.71 -61.80
CA SER A 551 -37.44 12.87 -62.93
C SER A 551 -36.31 12.11 -63.70
N VAL A 552 -36.62 11.67 -64.95
CA VAL A 552 -35.77 11.07 -66.03
C VAL A 552 -36.36 11.53 -67.40
N PRO A 553 -35.92 11.13 -68.63
CA PRO A 553 -34.62 10.60 -69.13
C PRO A 553 -34.10 11.29 -70.44
N GLU A 554 -32.94 10.89 -70.99
CA GLU A 554 -32.81 10.33 -72.37
C GLU A 554 -31.40 9.73 -72.66
N GLU A 555 -31.16 9.21 -73.88
CA GLU A 555 -30.12 8.23 -74.25
C GLU A 555 -28.93 8.74 -75.12
N THR A 556 -28.02 7.80 -75.46
CA THR A 556 -26.90 7.87 -76.44
C THR A 556 -25.61 8.60 -76.00
N GLY A 557 -24.41 8.30 -76.52
CA GLY A 557 -23.96 7.30 -77.50
C GLY A 557 -22.41 7.27 -77.58
N ALA A 558 -21.79 6.25 -78.18
CA ALA A 558 -20.33 6.03 -78.12
C ALA A 558 -19.52 6.60 -79.31
N GLY A 559 -18.27 7.07 -79.07
CA GLY A 559 -17.31 7.46 -80.12
C GLY A 559 -15.97 8.06 -79.62
N ALA A 560 -14.88 7.92 -80.40
CA ALA A 560 -13.50 8.44 -80.18
C ALA A 560 -12.62 8.16 -81.44
N PRO A 561 -11.34 8.61 -81.59
CA PRO A 561 -10.57 9.80 -81.15
C PRO A 561 -10.05 10.58 -82.42
N PRO A 562 -8.75 10.93 -82.72
CA PRO A 562 -7.58 11.47 -81.98
C PRO A 562 -6.87 12.72 -82.65
N GLN A 563 -5.69 13.14 -82.13
CA GLN A 563 -4.62 13.98 -82.76
C GLN A 563 -4.93 15.47 -83.08
N GLU A 564 -4.00 16.43 -83.34
CA GLU A 564 -2.55 16.46 -83.71
C GLU A 564 -1.71 17.58 -82.96
N PRO A 565 -0.37 17.75 -83.19
CA PRO A 565 0.55 18.60 -82.38
C PRO A 565 1.29 19.78 -83.10
N THR A 566 2.10 20.59 -82.39
CA THR A 566 3.17 21.46 -82.98
C THR A 566 4.27 21.92 -81.97
N SER A 567 5.34 22.60 -82.44
CA SER A 567 6.58 23.06 -81.73
C SER A 567 7.15 24.33 -82.43
N PRO A 568 8.36 24.94 -82.16
CA PRO A 568 9.38 24.79 -81.10
C PRO A 568 10.01 26.13 -80.53
N ALA A 569 11.02 26.00 -79.63
CA ALA A 569 12.13 26.95 -79.29
C ALA A 569 11.85 28.32 -78.59
N GLY A 570 12.77 28.92 -77.80
CA GLY A 570 14.03 28.40 -77.21
C GLY A 570 15.01 29.45 -76.60
N ARG A 571 16.03 28.96 -75.87
CA ARG A 571 17.29 29.58 -75.35
C ARG A 571 17.36 30.31 -73.98
N THR A 572 18.58 30.20 -73.43
CA THR A 572 19.20 30.50 -72.11
C THR A 572 19.99 31.86 -72.12
N PRO A 573 20.68 32.38 -71.05
CA PRO A 573 21.46 31.65 -70.01
C PRO A 573 21.61 32.22 -68.56
N GLU A 574 22.33 31.43 -67.75
CA GLU A 574 22.96 31.70 -66.42
C GLU A 574 24.28 32.53 -66.55
N PRO A 575 25.05 32.94 -65.50
CA PRO A 575 25.48 32.21 -64.27
C PRO A 575 25.37 33.06 -62.96
N THR A 576 26.02 32.89 -61.79
CA THR A 576 27.21 32.18 -61.20
C THR A 576 27.08 32.28 -59.64
N SER A 577 27.81 31.59 -58.72
CA SER A 577 28.37 30.22 -58.58
C SER A 577 29.25 30.10 -57.29
N LEU A 578 29.27 28.94 -56.60
CA LEU A 578 30.28 28.52 -55.57
C LEU A 578 30.36 29.35 -54.25
N VAL A 579 30.92 28.91 -53.09
CA VAL A 579 31.26 27.62 -52.41
C VAL A 579 31.32 27.96 -50.87
N GLY A 580 31.55 27.16 -49.82
CA GLY A 580 32.06 25.80 -49.50
C GLY A 580 32.18 25.71 -47.95
N ALA A 581 33.15 25.05 -47.30
CA ALA A 581 33.57 23.64 -47.33
C ALA A 581 34.43 23.31 -46.07
N SER A 582 34.18 22.14 -45.45
CA SER A 582 34.94 21.36 -44.45
C SER A 582 36.12 21.92 -43.63
N ALA A 583 36.11 21.60 -42.32
CA ALA A 583 37.23 21.02 -41.58
C ALA A 583 36.68 20.04 -40.51
#